data_AF-A0A7C8ZMV6-F1
#
_entry.id   AF-A0A7C8ZMV6-F1
#
_cell.length_a   1.000
_cell.length_b   1.000
_cell.length_c   1.000
_cell.angle_alpha   90.00
_cell.angle_beta   90.00
_cell.angle_gamma   90.00
#
_symmetry.space_group_name_H-M   'P 1'
#
loop_
_entity.id
_entity.type
_entity.pdbx_description
1 polymer ?
#
loop_
_entity_poly.entity_id
_entity_poly.type
_entity_poly.pdbx_seq_one_letter_code
_entity_poly.pdbx_strand_id
1 'polypeptide(L)'
;MQNGDGSSNGRIAAGEGRQPLSEVVADCVRRWFQDTLKEAKSGDVNMQVLVSQMYHSGYGVPKDAQKGRLWMTRASRVRSSVWRVSEKRPGYNASDSDSDELIGEAH
;
A
#
# COMPACT_ATOMS: atom_id res chain seq x y z
N MET A 1 34.79 44.40 20.66
CA MET A 1 34.11 43.09 20.47
C MET A 1 32.75 43.37 19.86
N GLN A 2 32.37 42.63 18.81
CA GLN A 2 31.20 42.90 17.95
C GLN A 2 29.89 43.14 18.73
N ASN A 3 29.20 44.23 18.38
CA ASN A 3 27.75 44.38 18.55
C ASN A 3 27.08 43.68 17.36
N GLY A 4 26.04 42.90 17.63
CA GLY A 4 25.26 42.17 16.64
C GLY A 4 23.93 41.72 17.24
N ASP A 5 23.11 42.71 17.58
CA ASP A 5 21.69 42.53 17.85
C ASP A 5 20.99 42.06 16.57
N GLY A 6 20.13 41.05 16.69
CA GLY A 6 19.64 40.27 15.57
C GLY A 6 18.43 39.43 15.90
N SER A 7 17.42 40.10 16.48
CA SER A 7 15.98 39.86 16.27
C SER A 7 15.50 38.42 16.01
N SER A 8 14.81 37.91 17.02
CA SER A 8 13.41 37.47 16.92
C SER A 8 12.97 36.73 15.64
N ASN A 9 12.62 35.45 15.82
CA ASN A 9 11.54 34.86 15.04
C ASN A 9 10.53 34.16 15.96
N GLY A 10 10.03 34.93 16.93
CA GLY A 10 8.64 34.77 17.35
C GLY A 10 7.76 35.30 16.22
N ARG A 11 7.22 34.41 15.39
CA ARG A 11 6.21 34.76 14.38
C ARG A 11 4.85 34.24 14.84
N ILE A 12 4.30 34.90 15.85
CA ILE A 12 2.85 34.98 16.02
C ILE A 12 2.52 36.46 15.89
N ALA A 13 2.21 36.90 14.66
CA ALA A 13 1.70 38.23 14.38
C ALA A 13 0.52 38.07 13.42
N ALA A 14 -0.63 38.55 13.88
CA ALA A 14 -1.93 38.44 13.26
C ALA A 14 -2.01 39.16 11.90
N GLY A 15 -2.79 38.55 11.01
CA GLY A 15 -3.15 39.03 9.68
C GLY A 15 -3.43 37.82 8.83
N GLU A 16 -4.63 37.68 8.28
CA GLU A 16 -5.09 36.50 7.52
C GLU A 16 -4.09 36.11 6.41
N GLY A 17 -3.15 35.25 6.77
CA GLY A 17 -2.10 34.79 5.89
C GLY A 17 -2.71 33.82 4.92
N ARG A 18 -3.02 34.27 3.71
CA ARG A 18 -3.30 33.38 2.58
C ARG A 18 -2.10 32.45 2.43
N GLN A 19 -2.19 31.28 3.04
CA GLN A 19 -1.27 30.19 2.80
C GLN A 19 -1.32 29.91 1.30
N PRO A 20 -0.18 29.80 0.62
CA PRO A 20 -0.18 29.41 -0.78
C PRO A 20 -0.91 28.08 -0.90
N LEU A 21 -1.70 27.90 -1.97
CA LEU A 21 -2.49 26.68 -2.17
C LEU A 21 -1.61 25.41 -2.08
N SER A 22 -0.34 25.51 -2.49
CA SER A 22 0.64 24.43 -2.36
C SER A 22 0.90 24.01 -0.90
N GLU A 23 0.92 24.94 0.05
CA GLU A 23 1.14 24.66 1.47
C GLU A 23 -0.08 24.00 2.09
N VAL A 24 -1.28 24.49 1.79
CA VAL A 24 -2.54 23.88 2.24
C VAL A 24 -2.70 22.46 1.66
N VAL A 25 -2.37 22.28 0.39
CA VAL A 25 -2.35 20.95 -0.24
C VAL A 25 -1.31 20.05 0.41
N ALA A 26 -0.10 20.55 0.69
CA ALA A 26 0.93 19.78 1.38
C ALA A 26 0.50 19.37 2.80
N ASP A 27 -0.18 20.25 3.54
CA ASP A 27 -0.76 19.95 4.85
C ASP A 27 -1.83 18.87 4.76
N CYS A 28 -2.72 18.99 3.77
CA CYS A 28 -3.76 18.01 3.50
C CYS A 28 -3.16 16.63 3.22
N VAL A 29 -2.17 16.55 2.32
CA VAL A 29 -1.50 15.28 1.98
C VAL A 29 -0.74 14.71 3.18
N ARG A 30 -0.14 15.55 4.03
CA ARG A 30 0.51 15.12 5.28
C ARG A 30 -0.48 14.50 6.27
N ARG A 31 -1.65 15.10 6.46
CA ARG A 31 -2.71 14.54 7.31
C ARG A 31 -3.26 13.24 6.75
N TRP A 32 -3.56 13.23 5.45
CA TRP A 32 -4.03 12.05 4.74
C TRP A 32 -3.04 10.88 4.83
N PHE A 33 -1.74 11.16 4.74
CA PHE A 33 -0.70 10.14 4.98
C PHE A 33 -0.80 9.54 6.38
N GLN A 34 -1.00 10.37 7.41
CA GLN A 34 -1.10 9.90 8.80
C GLN A 34 -2.35 9.04 9.02
N ASP A 35 -3.49 9.45 8.47
CA ASP A 35 -4.74 8.68 8.56
C ASP A 35 -4.60 7.34 7.84
N THR A 36 -4.03 7.34 6.63
CA THR A 36 -3.74 6.11 5.88
C THR A 36 -2.77 5.20 6.64
N LEU A 37 -1.74 5.76 7.30
CA LEU A 37 -0.81 4.99 8.10
C LEU A 37 -1.48 4.34 9.31
N LYS A 38 -2.46 5.02 9.93
CA LYS A 38 -3.24 4.48 11.03
C LYS A 38 -4.06 3.27 10.58
N GLU A 39 -4.69 3.35 9.42
CA GLU A 39 -5.46 2.24 8.86
C GLU A 39 -4.57 1.12 8.29
N ALA A 40 -3.42 1.45 7.71
CA ALA A 40 -2.44 0.45 7.29
C ALA A 40 -1.94 -0.39 8.49
N LYS A 41 -1.87 0.23 9.68
CA LYS A 41 -1.56 -0.45 10.95
C LYS A 41 -2.74 -1.24 11.53
N SER A 42 -3.98 -0.85 11.25
CA SER A 42 -5.17 -1.62 11.65
C SER A 42 -5.28 -2.94 10.89
N GLY A 43 -4.55 -3.07 9.77
CA GLY A 43 -4.42 -4.30 9.00
C GLY A 43 -5.06 -4.23 7.61
N ASP A 44 -5.58 -3.06 7.22
CA ASP A 44 -6.15 -2.89 5.88
C ASP A 44 -5.06 -2.96 4.80
N VAL A 45 -5.16 -3.99 3.96
CA VAL A 45 -4.24 -4.25 2.86
C VAL A 45 -4.26 -3.13 1.83
N ASN A 46 -5.43 -2.53 1.56
CA ASN A 46 -5.54 -1.42 0.61
C ASN A 46 -4.76 -0.20 1.12
N MET A 47 -4.85 0.07 2.42
CA MET A 47 -4.14 1.18 3.06
C MET A 47 -2.63 0.92 3.12
N GLN A 48 -2.20 -0.33 3.33
CA GLN A 48 -0.78 -0.70 3.23
C GLN A 48 -0.21 -0.49 1.82
N VAL A 49 -0.98 -0.81 0.77
CA VAL A 49 -0.59 -0.52 -0.62
C VAL A 49 -0.54 1.00 -0.86
N LEU A 50 -1.52 1.75 -0.35
CA LEU A 50 -1.58 3.20 -0.51
C LEU A 50 -0.38 3.90 0.14
N VAL A 51 -0.04 3.56 1.40
CA VAL A 51 1.16 4.06 2.09
C VAL A 51 2.43 3.74 1.29
N SER A 52 2.52 2.54 0.71
CA SER A 52 3.65 2.16 -0.13
C SER A 52 3.83 3.06 -1.36
N GLN A 53 2.72 3.39 -2.03
CA GLN A 53 2.72 4.30 -3.18
C GLN A 53 3.08 5.73 -2.77
N MET A 54 2.55 6.22 -1.64
CA MET A 54 2.88 7.54 -1.12
C MET A 54 4.39 7.70 -0.84
N TYR A 55 5.03 6.66 -0.29
CA TYR A 55 6.48 6.64 -0.08
C TYR A 55 7.29 6.59 -1.40
N HIS A 56 6.79 5.93 -2.45
CA HIS A 56 7.45 5.88 -3.76
C HIS A 56 7.35 7.21 -4.51
N SER A 57 6.20 7.85 -4.44
CA SER A 57 5.91 9.11 -5.13
C SER A 57 6.42 10.34 -4.37
N GLY A 58 6.59 10.23 -3.04
CA GLY A 58 6.97 11.36 -2.19
C GLY A 58 5.81 12.33 -1.92
N TYR A 59 4.56 11.84 -1.92
CA TYR A 59 3.38 12.66 -1.63
C TYR A 59 3.25 12.90 -0.11
N GLY A 60 3.48 14.14 0.32
CA GLY A 60 3.36 14.57 1.73
C GLY A 60 4.45 14.03 2.67
N VAL A 61 5.28 13.11 2.20
CA VAL A 61 6.43 12.57 2.93
C VAL A 61 7.66 12.52 2.02
N PRO A 62 8.88 12.59 2.59
CA PRO A 62 10.09 12.37 1.82
C PRO A 62 10.03 11.03 1.09
N LYS A 63 10.38 11.04 -0.19
CA LYS A 63 10.44 9.83 -1.00
C LYS A 63 11.40 8.83 -0.36
N ASP A 64 10.88 7.64 -0.05
CA ASP A 64 11.63 6.56 0.57
C ASP A 64 11.19 5.21 -0.02
N ALA A 65 11.85 4.82 -1.11
CA ALA A 65 11.55 3.59 -1.81
C ALA A 65 11.78 2.34 -0.92
N GLN A 66 12.67 2.41 0.08
CA GLN A 66 12.89 1.29 1.00
C GLN A 66 11.68 1.08 1.91
N LYS A 67 11.17 2.15 2.54
CA LYS A 67 9.93 2.09 3.34
C LYS A 67 8.74 1.69 2.48
N GLY A 68 8.63 2.21 1.26
CA GLY A 68 7.60 1.81 0.31
C GLY A 68 7.59 0.31 0.06
N ARG A 69 8.75 -0.29 -0.23
CA ARG A 69 8.86 -1.76 -0.42
C ARG A 69 8.47 -2.55 0.82
N LEU A 70 8.86 -2.09 2.02
CA LEU A 70 8.48 -2.75 3.26
C LEU A 70 6.96 -2.84 3.44
N TRP A 71 6.25 -1.74 3.17
CA TRP A 71 4.78 -1.71 3.22
C TRP A 71 4.14 -2.56 2.12
N MET A 72 4.72 -2.58 0.92
CA MET A 72 4.25 -3.44 -0.18
C MET A 72 4.38 -4.93 0.17
N THR A 73 5.50 -5.34 0.75
CA THR A 73 5.71 -6.73 1.19
C THR A 73 4.71 -7.14 2.26
N ARG A 74 4.37 -6.25 3.19
CA ARG A 74 3.34 -6.48 4.21
C ARG A 74 1.96 -6.70 3.56
N ALA A 75 1.58 -5.86 2.60
CA ALA A 75 0.32 -6.00 1.87
C ALA A 75 0.26 -7.28 1.01
N SER A 76 1.35 -7.60 0.32
CA SER A 76 1.45 -8.75 -0.59
C SER A 76 1.29 -10.10 0.13
N ARG A 77 1.78 -10.21 1.38
CA ARG A 77 1.61 -11.43 2.20
C ARG A 77 0.14 -11.79 2.43
N VAL A 78 -0.73 -10.78 2.54
CA VAL A 78 -2.18 -11.01 2.73
C VAL A 78 -2.87 -11.32 1.40
N ARG A 79 -2.45 -10.69 0.29
CA ARG A 79 -3.03 -11.00 -1.02
C ARG A 79 -2.68 -12.42 -1.48
N SER A 80 -1.48 -12.90 -1.15
CA SER A 80 -0.98 -14.22 -1.55
C SER A 80 -1.74 -15.39 -0.90
N SER A 81 -2.46 -15.19 0.22
CA SER A 81 -3.34 -16.23 0.79
C SER A 81 -4.66 -16.36 0.02
N VAL A 82 -5.14 -15.29 -0.62
CA VAL A 82 -6.37 -15.30 -1.44
C VAL A 82 -6.15 -16.01 -2.79
N TRP A 83 -4.96 -15.90 -3.38
CA TRP A 83 -4.64 -16.58 -4.66
C TRP A 83 -4.42 -18.09 -4.53
N ARG A 84 -4.05 -18.59 -3.34
CA ARG A 84 -3.82 -20.04 -3.13
C ARG A 84 -5.12 -20.85 -3.00
N VAL A 85 -6.30 -20.21 -2.99
CA VAL A 85 -7.63 -20.85 -2.98
C VAL A 85 -8.35 -20.61 -4.32
N SER A 86 -7.63 -20.62 -5.44
CA SER A 86 -8.28 -20.61 -6.77
C SER A 86 -7.65 -21.56 -7.79
N GLU A 87 -6.61 -22.32 -7.44
CA GLU A 87 -6.05 -23.35 -8.32
C GLU A 87 -6.76 -24.72 -8.23
N LYS A 88 -7.93 -24.79 -7.58
CA LYS A 88 -8.86 -25.91 -7.80
C LYS A 88 -9.92 -25.47 -8.79
N ARG A 89 -9.71 -25.83 -10.06
CA ARG A 89 -10.70 -25.71 -11.13
C ARG A 89 -12.03 -26.31 -10.64
N PRO A 90 -13.14 -25.54 -10.62
CA PRO A 90 -14.46 -26.10 -10.34
C PRO A 90 -14.82 -27.08 -11.46
N GLY A 91 -15.05 -28.35 -11.12
CA GLY A 91 -15.63 -29.34 -12.02
C GLY A 91 -14.72 -29.82 -13.15
N TYR A 92 -13.93 -30.85 -12.88
CA TYR A 92 -13.69 -31.90 -13.89
C TYR A 92 -13.72 -33.25 -13.17
N ASN A 93 -14.95 -33.74 -12.96
CA ASN A 93 -15.23 -35.14 -12.75
C ASN A 93 -15.67 -35.69 -14.12
N ALA A 94 -14.68 -36.07 -14.94
CA ALA A 94 -14.83 -36.80 -16.19
C ALA A 94 -13.57 -37.66 -16.29
N SER A 95 -13.60 -38.96 -16.49
CA SER A 95 -14.66 -39.86 -16.93
C SER A 95 -14.38 -41.21 -16.27
N ASP A 96 -15.42 -41.89 -15.81
CA ASP A 96 -15.48 -43.34 -16.00
C ASP A 96 -15.22 -43.57 -17.50
N SER A 97 -13.98 -43.92 -17.85
CA SER A 97 -13.68 -44.51 -19.14
C SER A 97 -13.59 -46.00 -18.89
N ASP A 98 -14.70 -46.67 -19.19
CA ASP A 98 -14.77 -48.11 -19.44
C ASP A 98 -13.49 -48.56 -20.15
N SER A 99 -12.63 -49.24 -19.40
CA SER A 99 -11.62 -50.10 -19.99
C SER A 99 -12.27 -51.46 -20.16
N ASP A 100 -12.99 -51.62 -21.28
CA ASP A 100 -13.40 -52.92 -21.78
C ASP A 100 -12.11 -53.64 -22.23
N GLU A 101 -11.50 -54.40 -21.31
CA GLU A 101 -10.43 -55.34 -21.64
C GLU A 101 -11.04 -56.52 -22.42
N LEU A 102 -11.12 -56.37 -23.74
CA LEU A 102 -11.15 -57.48 -24.68
C LEU A 102 -9.82 -58.24 -24.59
N ILE A 103 -9.75 -59.22 -23.69
CA ILE A 103 -8.74 -60.28 -23.70
C ILE A 103 -9.40 -61.64 -23.97
N GLY A 104 -9.44 -62.00 -25.26
CA GLY A 104 -9.08 -63.33 -25.76
C GLY A 104 -10.09 -64.46 -25.62
N GLU A 105 -10.92 -64.64 -26.65
CA GLU A 105 -11.34 -65.98 -27.07
C GLU A 105 -10.55 -66.41 -28.30
N ALA A 106 -9.75 -67.48 -28.18
CA ALA A 106 -9.47 -68.45 -29.25
C ALA A 106 -8.75 -69.68 -28.68
N HIS A 107 -9.57 -70.71 -28.48
CA HIS A 107 -9.39 -72.16 -28.58
C HIS A 107 -8.00 -72.76 -28.89
#